data_AF-A0A7C3VMC5-F1
#
_entry.id   AF-A0A7C3VMC5-F1
#
_cell.length_a   1.000
_cell.length_b   1.000
_cell.length_c   1.000
_cell.angle_alpha   90.00
_cell.angle_beta   90.00
_cell.angle_gamma   90.00
#
_symmetry.space_group_name_H-M   'P 1'
#
loop_
_entity.id
_entity.type
_entity.pdbx_description
1 polymer ?
#
loop_
_entity_poly.entity_id
_entity_poly.type
_entity_poly.pdbx_seq_one_letter_code
_entity_poly.pdbx_strand_id
1 'polypeptide(L)' 'MTISLDCGWDDALMAAPEGVGALVNAVDAFLPNESEFAALAKAGVEIGTGTLLVVKCGANGAWANSPDGRLHAGT' A
#
# COMPACT_ATOMS: atom_id res chain seq x y z
N MET A 1 -2.20 -12.79 16.09
CA MET A 1 -3.28 -11.99 15.47
C MET A 1 -2.62 -11.10 14.44
N THR A 2 -3.15 -11.03 13.22
CA THR A 2 -2.63 -10.18 12.14
C THR A 2 -3.64 -9.11 11.77
N ILE A 3 -3.17 -7.94 11.33
CA ILE A 3 -3.95 -6.76 10.99
C ILE A 3 -3.65 -6.37 9.54
N SER A 4 -4.70 -6.25 8.74
CA SER A 4 -4.63 -5.77 7.36
C SER A 4 -5.35 -4.43 7.21
N LEU A 5 -4.80 -3.53 6.39
CA LEU A 5 -5.38 -2.24 6.04
C LEU A 5 -5.77 -2.20 4.56
N ASP A 6 -7.06 -2.09 4.29
CA ASP A 6 -7.63 -1.81 2.97
C ASP A 6 -8.64 -0.66 3.12
N CYS A 7 -8.21 0.55 2.78
CA CYS A 7 -9.02 1.75 2.92
C CYS A 7 -9.02 2.52 1.60
N GLY A 8 -10.19 3.05 1.23
CA GLY A 8 -10.29 4.05 0.18
C GLY A 8 -9.69 5.35 0.71
N TRP A 9 -8.48 5.69 0.27
CA TRP A 9 -7.83 6.93 0.65
C TRP A 9 -8.45 8.07 -0.16
N ASP A 10 -9.06 9.04 0.51
CA ASP A 10 -9.61 10.21 -0.17
C ASP A 10 -8.52 11.25 -0.50
N ASP A 11 -8.83 12.14 -1.43
CA ASP A 11 -7.91 13.17 -1.90
C ASP A 11 -7.49 14.14 -0.79
N ALA A 12 -8.33 14.33 0.24
CA ALA A 12 -8.03 15.22 1.36
C ALA A 12 -6.97 14.61 2.28
N LEU A 13 -7.02 13.31 2.52
CA LEU A 13 -6.01 12.58 3.30
C LEU A 13 -4.67 12.53 2.57
N MET A 14 -4.69 12.46 1.23
CA MET A 14 -3.48 12.52 0.41
C MET A 14 -2.88 13.93 0.33
N ALA A 15 -3.69 14.98 0.49
CA ALA A 15 -3.22 16.37 0.54
C ALA A 15 -2.57 16.74 1.88
N ALA A 16 -2.84 15.98 2.94
CA ALA A 16 -2.27 16.14 4.27
C ALA A 16 -1.87 14.78 4.85
N PRO A 17 -0.80 14.14 4.35
CA PRO A 17 -0.43 12.76 4.68
C PRO A 17 0.16 12.57 6.09
N GLU A 18 -0.01 13.54 6.99
CA GLU A 18 0.50 13.44 8.36
C GLU A 18 -0.12 12.22 9.07
N GLY A 19 0.75 11.36 9.61
CA GLY A 19 0.35 10.14 10.31
C GLY A 19 -0.03 8.96 9.41
N VAL A 20 -0.19 9.14 8.09
CA VAL A 20 -0.51 8.05 7.15
C VAL A 20 0.61 7.01 7.12
N GLY A 21 1.87 7.46 7.03
CA GLY A 21 3.01 6.57 7.09
C GLY A 21 3.07 5.78 8.40
N ALA A 22 2.81 6.42 9.54
CA ALA A 22 2.79 5.73 10.83
C ALA A 22 1.71 4.64 10.90
N LEU A 23 0.53 4.92 10.34
CA LEU A 23 -0.57 3.95 10.27
C LEU A 23 -0.23 2.76 9.36
N VAL A 24 0.25 3.03 8.15
CA VAL A 24 0.61 1.98 7.18
C VAL A 24 1.73 1.09 7.72
N ASN A 25 2.70 1.65 8.44
CA ASN A 25 3.79 0.90 9.05
C ASN A 25 3.40 0.14 10.34
N ALA A 26 2.19 0.36 10.87
CA ALA A 26 1.71 -0.29 12.09
C ALA A 26 0.87 -1.55 11.82
N VAL A 27 0.67 -1.91 10.55
CA VAL A 27 -0.13 -3.09 10.14
C VAL A 27 0.74 -4.15 9.47
N ASP A 28 0.30 -5.40 9.53
CA ASP A 28 1.01 -6.53 8.94
C ASP A 28 0.90 -6.54 7.41
N ALA A 29 -0.25 -6.10 6.88
CA ALA A 29 -0.49 -6.03 5.44
C ALA A 29 -1.22 -4.75 5.04
N PHE A 30 -0.79 -4.13 3.94
CA PHE A 30 -1.41 -2.94 3.37
C PHE A 30 -1.76 -3.18 1.90
N LEU A 31 -3.02 -2.92 1.53
CA LEU A 31 -3.61 -3.34 0.26
C LEU A 31 -4.16 -2.16 -0.57
N PRO A 32 -3.33 -1.20 -1.03
CA PRO A 32 -3.79 -0.14 -1.90
C PRO A 32 -4.10 -0.65 -3.33
N ASN A 33 -4.85 0.11 -4.10
CA ASN A 33 -4.86 0.01 -5.56
C ASN A 33 -3.73 0.85 -6.20
N GLU A 34 -3.55 0.75 -7.51
CA GLU A 34 -2.49 1.49 -8.23
C GLU A 34 -2.56 3.00 -8.05
N SER A 35 -3.76 3.58 -8.08
CA SER A 35 -3.96 5.03 -7.92
C SER A 35 -3.63 5.49 -6.50
N GLU A 36 -4.05 4.73 -5.48
CA GLU A 36 -3.74 5.00 -4.08
C GLU A 36 -2.24 4.86 -3.81
N PHE A 37 -1.60 3.81 -4.32
CA PHE A 37 -0.15 3.63 -4.19
C PHE A 37 0.62 4.79 -4.84
N ALA A 38 0.21 5.22 -6.04
CA ALA A 38 0.82 6.36 -6.72
C ALA A 38 0.63 7.68 -5.95
N ALA A 39 -0.56 7.89 -5.36
CA ALA A 39 -0.85 9.06 -4.56
C ALA A 39 -0.01 9.10 -3.27
N LEU A 40 0.11 7.98 -2.56
CA LEU A 40 0.96 7.84 -1.36
C LEU A 40 2.43 8.10 -1.69
N ALA A 41 2.94 7.54 -2.79
CA ALA A 41 4.30 7.78 -3.25
C ALA A 41 4.54 9.25 -3.58
N LYS A 42 3.58 9.90 -4.26
CA LYS A 42 3.64 11.34 -4.56
C LYS A 42 3.59 12.21 -3.31
N ALA A 43 2.85 11.77 -2.29
CA ALA A 43 2.74 12.41 -0.98
C ALA A 43 3.98 12.18 -0.09
N GLY A 44 4.95 11.37 -0.54
CA GLY A 44 6.17 11.06 0.22
C GLY A 44 5.96 10.07 1.36
N VAL A 45 4.87 9.30 1.34
CA VAL A 45 4.61 8.27 2.35
C VAL A 45 5.53 7.07 2.11
N GLU A 46 6.42 6.82 3.06
CA GLU A 46 7.28 5.64 3.05
C GLU A 46 6.59 4.42 3.69
N ILE A 47 6.64 3.30 2.98
CA ILE A 47 6.13 2.01 3.43
C ILE A 47 7.35 1.16 3.80
N GLY A 48 7.48 0.86 5.08
CA GLY A 48 8.59 0.12 5.64
C GLY A 48 8.52 -1.37 5.32
N THR A 49 9.66 -2.03 5.47
CA THR A 49 9.83 -3.45 5.14
C THR A 49 9.11 -4.41 6.10
N GLY A 50 8.58 -3.90 7.22
CA GLY A 50 7.78 -4.67 8.17
C GLY A 50 6.33 -4.90 7.75
N THR A 51 5.85 -4.17 6.73
CA THR A 51 4.47 -4.26 6.23
C THR A 51 4.47 -4.93 4.86
N LEU A 52 3.67 -5.97 4.70
CA LEU A 52 3.42 -6.58 3.40
C LEU A 52 2.57 -5.64 2.53
N LEU A 53 3.20 -5.01 1.55
CA LEU A 53 2.51 -4.20 0.54
C LEU A 53 1.99 -5.09 -0.60
N VAL A 54 0.67 -5.06 -0.84
CA VAL A 54 0.01 -5.72 -1.98
C VAL A 54 -0.77 -4.70 -2.79
N VAL A 55 -0.32 -4.39 -3.99
CA VAL A 55 -0.97 -3.39 -4.84
C VAL A 55 -1.90 -4.08 -5.84
N LYS A 56 -3.19 -3.73 -5.77
CA LYS A 56 -4.24 -4.20 -6.68
C LYS A 56 -4.17 -3.43 -8.00
N CYS A 57 -4.07 -4.15 -9.12
CA CYS A 57 -3.95 -3.63 -10.49
C CYS A 57 -5.19 -3.96 -11.36
N GLY A 58 -6.37 -4.04 -10.74
CA GLY A 58 -7.62 -4.34 -11.44
C GLY A 58 -7.57 -5.67 -12.20
N ALA A 59 -7.85 -5.63 -13.50
CA ALA A 59 -7.83 -6.83 -14.36
C ALA A 59 -6.44 -7.45 -14.52
N ASN A 60 -5.37 -6.69 -14.25
CA ASN A 60 -3.98 -7.19 -14.33
C ASN A 60 -3.56 -7.94 -13.06
N GLY A 61 -4.48 -8.22 -12.14
CA GLY A 61 -4.22 -8.90 -10.88
C GLY A 61 -3.61 -7.98 -9.83
N ALA A 62 -2.53 -8.42 -9.18
CA ALA A 62 -1.84 -7.67 -8.15
C ALA A 62 -0.34 -7.96 -8.14
N TRP A 63 0.43 -7.09 -7.47
CA TRP A 63 1.83 -7.35 -7.17
C TRP A 63 2.14 -7.05 -5.70
N ALA A 64 3.16 -7.72 -5.18
CA ALA A 64 3.65 -7.50 -3.83
C ALA A 64 5.18 -7.45 -3.81
N ASN A 65 5.76 -6.66 -2.90
CA ASN A 65 7.19 -6.74 -2.62
C ASN A 65 7.44 -7.84 -1.60
N SER A 66 8.23 -8.84 -1.98
CA SER A 66 8.71 -9.90 -1.10
C SER A 66 10.24 -9.79 -0.92
N PRO A 67 10.82 -10.49 0.07
CA PRO A 67 12.28 -10.58 0.21
C PRO A 67 12.99 -11.09 -1.06
N ASP A 68 12.32 -11.93 -1.85
CA ASP A 68 12.85 -12.52 -3.08
C ASP A 68 12.60 -11.65 -4.33
N GLY A 69 12.09 -10.43 -4.13
CA GLY A 69 11.74 -9.49 -5.19
C GLY A 69 10.23 -9.34 -5.37
N ARG A 70 9.83 -8.74 -6.50
CA ARG A 70 8.44 -8.42 -6.78
C ARG A 70 7.70 -9.66 -7.27
N LEU A 71 6.69 -10.09 -6.52
CA LEU A 71 5.80 -11.17 -6.90
C LEU A 71 4.60 -10.58 -7.65
N HIS A 72 4.23 -11.20 -8.76
CA HIS A 72 3.03 -10.86 -9.54
C HIS A 72 2.04 -12.02 -9.46
N ALA A 73 0.78 -11.71 -9.18
CA ALA A 73 -0.33 -12.67 -9.17
C ALA A 73 -1.43 -12.14 -10.09
N GLY A 74 -1.51 -12.70 -11.30
CA GLY A 74 -2.43 -12.30 -12.36
C GLY A 74 -2.14 -13.12 -13.63
N THR A 75 -3.11 -13.21 -14.54
CA THR A 75 -2.99 -13.88 -15.85
C THR A 75 -2.52 -12.94 -16.93
#